data_AF-A0A353FM94-F1
#
_entry.id   AF-A0A353FM94-F1
#
_cell.length_a   1.000
_cell.length_b   1.000
_cell.length_c   1.000
_cell.angle_alpha   90.00
_cell.angle_beta   90.00
_cell.angle_gamma   90.00
#
_symmetry.space_group_name_H-M   'P 1'
#
loop_
_entity.id
_entity.type
_entity.pdbx_description
1 polymer ?
#
loop_
_entity_poly.entity_id
_entity_poly.type
_entity_poly.pdbx_seq_one_letter_code
_entity_poly.pdbx_strand_id
1 'polypeptide(L)' 'MNSKEEAIVVIPARRDSTRLPKKLSLAESGKPLLAHTVEQCLQASLPSRVVVAVDCEELAAIAETAGAQAVFTQPT' A
#
# COMPACT_ATOMS: atom_id res chain seq x y z
N MET A 1 20.89 -25.97 -0.14
CA MET A 1 19.61 -25.24 -0.07
C MET A 1 19.85 -23.84 -0.58
N ASN A 2 19.27 -23.44 -1.71
CA ASN A 2 19.30 -22.04 -2.14
C ASN A 2 18.34 -21.25 -1.25
N SER A 3 18.89 -20.49 -0.31
CA SER A 3 18.18 -19.41 0.37
C SER A 3 17.82 -18.38 -0.69
N LYS A 4 16.60 -18.47 -1.25
CA LYS A 4 16.09 -17.44 -2.15
C LYS A 4 15.91 -16.18 -1.30
N GLU A 5 16.67 -15.13 -1.58
CA GLU A 5 16.54 -13.86 -0.87
C GLU A 5 15.10 -13.37 -1.01
N GLU A 6 14.40 -13.25 0.12
CA GLU A 6 13.00 -12.84 0.16
C GLU A 6 12.93 -11.31 0.17
N ALA A 7 12.57 -10.72 -0.96
CA ALA A 7 12.36 -9.27 -1.07
C ALA A 7 10.91 -8.93 -0.69
N ILE A 8 10.72 -8.13 0.35
CA ILE A 8 9.41 -7.67 0.81
C ILE A 8 9.31 -6.17 0.59
N VAL A 9 8.22 -5.72 -0.01
CA VAL A 9 7.89 -4.29 -0.14
C VAL A 9 6.91 -3.89 0.96
N VAL A 10 7.21 -2.78 1.65
CA VAL A 10 6.33 -2.16 2.64
C VAL A 10 5.94 -0.77 2.15
N ILE A 11 4.63 -0.53 1.99
CA ILE A 11 4.07 0.75 1.56
C ILE A 11 3.46 1.44 2.79
N PRO A 12 4.09 2.49 3.34
CA PRO A 12 3.49 3.29 4.40
C PRO A 12 2.38 4.17 3.82
N ALA A 13 1.16 4.02 4.34
CA ALA A 13 -0.03 4.71 3.89
C ALA A 13 -0.76 5.32 5.09
N ARG A 14 -0.53 6.61 5.34
CA ARG A 14 -1.18 7.37 6.43
C ARG A 14 -2.23 8.31 5.88
N ARG A 15 -3.35 8.46 6.59
CA ARG A 15 -4.46 9.34 6.18
C ARG A 15 -4.05 10.82 6.18
N ASP A 16 -3.20 11.20 7.13
CA ASP A 16 -2.78 12.59 7.31
C ASP A 16 -1.75 13.00 6.26
N SER A 17 -2.23 13.68 5.22
CA SER A 17 -1.39 14.34 4.23
C SER A 17 -1.46 15.85 4.41
N THR A 18 -0.33 16.47 4.74
CA THR A 18 -0.23 17.90 5.07
C THR A 18 -0.42 18.83 3.88
N ARG A 19 -0.07 18.38 2.66
CA ARG A 19 -0.09 19.19 1.43
C ARG A 19 -1.29 18.93 0.52
N LEU A 20 -1.91 17.75 0.63
CA LEU A 20 -3.11 17.40 -0.14
C LEU A 20 -3.99 16.48 0.70
N PRO A 21 -5.05 17.00 1.33
CA PRO A 21 -5.94 16.19 2.18
C PRO A 21 -6.43 14.94 1.44
N LYS A 22 -6.39 13.78 2.12
CA LYS A 22 -6.85 12.49 1.57
C LYS A 22 -6.18 12.04 0.27
N LYS A 23 -4.96 12.52 -0.01
CA LYS A 23 -4.20 12.21 -1.23
C LYS A 23 -4.21 10.72 -1.63
N LEU A 24 -4.11 9.81 -0.66
CA LEU A 24 -4.02 8.37 -0.92
C LEU A 24 -5.35 7.75 -1.36
N SER A 25 -6.48 8.26 -0.87
CA SER A 25 -7.81 7.82 -1.28
C SER A 25 -8.40 8.65 -2.42
N LEU A 26 -7.75 9.75 -2.78
CA LEU A 26 -8.13 10.56 -3.93
C LEU A 26 -8.05 9.73 -5.23
N ALA A 27 -9.17 9.68 -5.94
CA ALA A 27 -9.35 8.90 -7.15
C ALA A 27 -9.67 9.80 -8.37
N GLU A 28 -8.94 10.91 -8.53
CA GLU A 28 -9.13 11.85 -9.66
C GLU A 28 -9.05 11.15 -11.03
N SER A 29 -8.31 10.03 -11.13
CA SER A 29 -8.17 9.16 -12.30
C SER A 29 -9.12 7.95 -12.31
N GLY A 30 -10.10 7.89 -11.40
CA GLY A 30 -11.03 6.77 -11.23
C GLY A 30 -10.52 5.61 -10.36
N LYS A 31 -9.25 5.68 -9.90
CA LYS A 31 -8.64 4.72 -8.97
C LYS A 31 -7.85 5.46 -7.89
N PRO A 32 -7.94 5.06 -6.61
CA PRO A 32 -7.16 5.68 -5.54
C PRO A 32 -5.66 5.63 -5.80
N LEU A 33 -4.94 6.68 -5.42
CA LEU A 33 -3.47 6.71 -5.57
C LEU A 33 -2.78 5.52 -4.90
N LEU A 34 -3.24 5.10 -3.71
CA LEU A 34 -2.69 3.94 -3.02
C LEU A 34 -2.84 2.64 -3.85
N ALA A 35 -3.99 2.44 -4.51
CA ALA A 35 -4.22 1.28 -5.35
C ALA A 35 -3.27 1.26 -6.56
N HIS A 36 -3.00 2.43 -7.17
CA HIS A 36 -1.99 2.52 -8.23
C HIS A 36 -0.61 2.05 -7.76
N THR A 37 -0.16 2.47 -6.58
CA THR A 37 1.15 2.05 -6.03
C THR A 37 1.18 0.55 -5.75
N VAL A 38 0.14 0.00 -5.12
CA VAL A 38 0.04 -1.43 -4.82
C VAL A 38 0.14 -2.27 -6.09
N GLU A 39 -0.62 -1.92 -7.13
CA GLU A 39 -0.63 -2.66 -8.40
C GLU A 39 0.74 -2.65 -9.07
N GLN A 40 1.45 -1.52 -9.09
CA GLN A 40 2.80 -1.46 -9.64
C GLN A 40 3.78 -2.35 -8.86
N CYS A 41 3.67 -2.41 -7.53
CA CYS A 41 4.49 -3.30 -6.73
C CYS A 41 4.18 -4.78 -7.00
N LEU A 42 2.91 -5.14 -7.21
CA LEU A 42 2.51 -6.52 -7.52
C LEU A 42 2.91 -6.97 -8.93
N GLN A 43 3.09 -6.04 -9.88
CA GLN A 43 3.59 -6.36 -11.22
C GLN A 43 5.12 -6.49 -11.30
N ALA A 44 5.84 -6.08 -10.25
CA ALA A 44 7.29 -6.20 -10.20
C ALA A 44 7.71 -7.67 -10.01
N SER A 45 8.80 -8.09 -10.67
CA SER A 45 9.28 -9.48 -10.63
C SER A 45 10.09 -9.85 -9.37
N LEU A 46 10.55 -8.84 -8.63
CA LEU A 46 11.45 -9.00 -7.50
C LEU A 46 10.73 -9.32 -6.17
N PRO A 47 9.72 -8.54 -5.73
CA PRO A 47 9.13 -8.76 -4.42
C PRO A 47 8.33 -10.06 -4.36
N SER A 48 8.57 -10.87 -3.33
CA SER A 48 7.75 -12.04 -3.00
C SER A 48 6.44 -11.64 -2.33
N ARG A 49 6.41 -10.45 -1.71
CA ARG A 49 5.30 -9.96 -0.91
C ARG A 49 5.23 -8.44 -0.90
N VAL A 50 4.00 -7.93 -0.92
CA VAL A 50 3.67 -6.50 -0.77
C VAL A 50 2.77 -6.35 0.46
N VAL A 51 3.17 -5.48 1.38
CA VAL A 51 2.42 -5.14 2.60
C VAL A 51 2.18 -3.65 2.64
N VAL A 52 0.98 -3.22 3.01
CA VAL A 52 0.63 -1.81 3.21
C VAL A 52 0.43 -1.55 4.69
N ALA A 53 1.27 -0.67 5.25
CA ALA A 53 1.16 -0.22 6.64
C ALA A 53 0.18 0.96 6.70
N VAL A 54 -0.99 0.75 7.31
CA VAL A 54 -2.12 1.69 7.33
C VAL A 54 -2.42 2.19 8.73
N ASP A 55 -3.08 3.34 8.85
CA ASP A 55 -3.55 3.92 10.12
C ASP A 55 -5.09 4.03 10.21
N CYS A 56 -5.82 3.66 9.15
CA CYS A 56 -7.28 3.70 9.12
C CYS A 56 -7.89 2.63 8.19
N GLU A 57 -9.16 2.31 8.41
CA GLU A 57 -9.89 1.29 7.63
C GLU A 57 -10.06 1.65 6.14
N GLU A 58 -10.20 2.94 5.82
CA GLU A 58 -10.34 3.40 4.42
C GLU A 58 -9.12 2.98 3.58
N LEU A 59 -7.91 3.18 4.10
CA LEU A 59 -6.68 2.80 3.40
C LEU A 59 -6.45 1.29 3.41
N ALA A 60 -6.88 0.59 4.47
CA ALA A 60 -6.85 -0.87 4.52
C ALA A 60 -7.69 -1.48 3.39
N ALA A 61 -8.94 -1.01 3.25
CA ALA A 61 -9.85 -1.49 2.22
C ALA A 61 -9.32 -1.24 0.80
N ILE A 62 -8.68 -0.09 0.55
CA ILE A 62 -8.05 0.22 -0.73
C ILE A 62 -6.88 -0.76 -1.01
N ALA A 63 -6.02 -1.01 -0.02
CA ALA A 63 -4.90 -1.94 -0.17
C ALA A 63 -5.36 -3.37 -0.46
N GLU A 64 -6.36 -3.85 0.28
CA GLU A 64 -6.92 -5.20 0.13
C GLU A 64 -7.62 -5.37 -1.22
N THR A 65 -8.40 -4.36 -1.64
CA THR A 65 -9.05 -4.36 -2.96
C THR A 65 -8.03 -4.38 -4.10
N ALA A 66 -6.87 -3.72 -3.90
CA ALA A 66 -5.76 -3.74 -4.86
C ALA A 66 -4.90 -5.02 -4.79
N GLY A 67 -5.19 -5.94 -3.87
CA GLY A 67 -4.54 -7.26 -3.78
C GLY A 67 -3.33 -7.32 -2.85
N ALA A 68 -3.06 -6.29 -2.03
CA ALA A 68 -2.01 -6.31 -1.03
C ALA A 68 -2.56 -6.55 0.38
N GLN A 69 -1.72 -7.12 1.25
CA GLN A 69 -2.06 -7.26 2.67
C GLN A 69 -1.98 -5.90 3.36
N ALA A 70 -3.03 -5.52 4.09
CA ALA A 70 -2.99 -4.38 5.00
C ALA A 70 -2.52 -4.79 6.41
N VAL A 71 -1.71 -3.95 7.04
CA VAL A 71 -1.27 -4.08 8.44
C VAL A 71 -1.49 -2.75 9.14
N PHE A 72 -2.31 -2.76 10.20
CA PHE A 72 -2.55 -1.57 11.01
C PHE A 72 -1.32 -1.21 11.83
N THR A 73 -0.97 0.07 11.81
CA THR A 73 0.13 0.66 12.57
C THR A 73 -0.38 1.79 13.45
N GLN A 74 0.27 1.99 14.60
CA GLN A 74 -0.06 3.10 15.49
C GLN A 74 0.68 4.36 15.02
N PRO A 75 0.01 5.52 14.88
CA PRO A 75 0.70 6.78 14.68
C PRO A 75 1.47 7.13 15.96
N THR A 76 2.79 7.27 15.85
CA THR A 76 3.67 7.87 16.87
C THR A 76 3.55 9.37 16.91
#